data_AF-A0A3L7VX33-F1
#
_entry.id   AF-A0A3L7VX33-F1
#
_cell.length_a   1.000
_cell.length_b   1.000
_cell.length_c   1.000
_cell.angle_alpha   90.00
_cell.angle_beta   90.00
_cell.angle_gamma   90.00
#
_symmetry.space_group_name_H-M   'P 1'
#
loop_
_entity.id
_entity.type
_entity.pdbx_description
1 polymer ?
#
loop_
_entity_poly.entity_id
_entity_poly.type
_entity_poly.pdbx_seq_one_letter_code
_entity_poly.pdbx_strand_id
1 'polypeptide(L)'
;MSCVACHRDGFGPRNQYGTAINLLLTGNDRDDAARKREAGRRVSDIPANPSLLESPTFGDLIQQDFLPALDLTSDLPAFRKLPVKPSEQITVERAGELVQQVQEESRFGILQLSQTYEMNQEAAAALAQFRGEMLILGGPGSSVLLPAIKTLSVEQAKEIILVNRLFFLEGTVLPLSVITEEVAAVFAENPALGGWSLGASVRSPTRP
;
A
#
# COMPACT_ATOMS: atom_id res chain seq x y z
N MET A 1 -1.41 -7.91 -25.25
CA MET A 1 -0.93 -6.73 -24.51
C MET A 1 -0.63 -7.00 -23.02
N SER A 2 -0.76 -8.22 -22.49
CA SER A 2 -0.79 -8.45 -21.02
C SER A 2 0.53 -8.21 -20.26
N CYS A 3 1.70 -8.33 -20.89
CA CYS A 3 2.97 -8.25 -20.16
C CYS A 3 3.59 -6.85 -20.14
N VAL A 4 3.39 -6.01 -21.17
CA VAL A 4 3.94 -4.64 -21.24
C VAL A 4 3.38 -3.69 -20.18
N ALA A 5 2.22 -3.99 -19.59
CA ALA A 5 1.70 -3.23 -18.44
C ALA A 5 2.48 -3.47 -17.15
N CYS A 6 3.18 -4.61 -17.02
CA CYS A 6 3.89 -5.03 -15.81
C CYS A 6 5.42 -5.13 -15.99
N HIS A 7 5.91 -5.18 -17.22
CA HIS A 7 7.32 -5.39 -17.58
C HIS A 7 7.77 -4.33 -18.60
N ARG A 8 8.97 -3.78 -18.43
CA ARG A 8 9.47 -2.67 -19.27
C ARG A 8 9.52 -3.01 -20.77
N ASP A 9 9.94 -4.22 -21.11
CA ASP A 9 10.18 -4.65 -22.50
C ASP A 9 9.30 -5.85 -22.92
N GLY A 10 8.11 -5.98 -22.32
CA GLY A 10 7.20 -7.12 -22.53
C GLY A 10 7.63 -8.40 -21.83
N PHE A 11 8.92 -8.75 -21.82
CA PHE A 11 9.50 -9.78 -20.97
C PHE A 11 10.83 -9.26 -20.39
N GLY A 12 10.91 -9.10 -19.07
CA GLY A 12 12.06 -8.45 -18.43
C GLY A 12 11.82 -8.11 -16.96
N PRO A 13 12.59 -7.19 -16.36
CA PRO A 13 12.31 -6.68 -15.02
C PRO A 13 10.91 -6.04 -14.98
N ARG A 14 10.25 -6.15 -13.83
CA ARG A 14 8.95 -5.52 -13.63
C ARG A 14 9.10 -4.02 -13.43
N ASN A 15 8.11 -3.27 -13.92
CA ASN A 15 7.94 -1.86 -13.60
C ASN A 15 7.32 -1.70 -12.19
N GLN A 16 7.05 -0.47 -11.78
CA GLN A 16 6.46 -0.15 -10.48
C GLN A 16 5.06 -0.77 -10.32
N TYR A 17 4.20 -0.66 -11.33
CA TYR A 17 2.86 -1.26 -11.37
C TYR A 17 2.89 -2.80 -11.20
N GLY A 18 3.70 -3.49 -11.99
CA GLY A 18 3.90 -4.93 -11.92
C GLY A 18 4.52 -5.39 -10.60
N THR A 19 5.29 -4.52 -9.94
CA THR A 19 5.81 -4.77 -8.59
C THR A 19 4.70 -4.66 -7.56
N ALA A 20 3.87 -3.60 -7.62
CA ALA A 20 2.69 -3.44 -6.75
C ALA A 20 1.69 -4.60 -6.91
N ILE A 21 1.46 -5.09 -8.13
CA ILE A 21 0.61 -6.28 -8.39
C ILE A 21 1.15 -7.53 -7.67
N ASN A 22 2.46 -7.72 -7.58
CA ASN A 22 3.07 -8.86 -6.86
C ASN A 22 2.93 -8.77 -5.33
N LEU A 23 2.58 -7.60 -4.77
CA LEU A 23 2.34 -7.46 -3.33
C LEU A 23 0.94 -7.99 -2.96
N LEU A 24 -0.01 -7.96 -3.90
CA LEU A 24 -1.39 -8.41 -3.71
C LEU A 24 -1.65 -9.84 -4.21
N LEU A 25 -0.75 -10.37 -5.05
CA LEU A 25 -0.83 -11.70 -5.67
C LEU A 25 0.34 -12.59 -5.25
N THR A 26 0.01 -13.70 -4.60
CA THR A 26 0.97 -14.77 -4.30
C THR A 26 1.20 -15.68 -5.53
N GLY A 27 2.14 -16.62 -5.41
CA GLY A 27 2.36 -17.65 -6.44
C GLY A 27 1.12 -18.54 -6.69
N ASN A 28 0.25 -18.70 -5.69
CA ASN A 28 -0.98 -19.50 -5.79
C ASN A 28 -2.11 -18.76 -6.53
N ASP A 29 -2.08 -17.42 -6.52
CA ASP A 29 -3.07 -16.58 -7.21
C ASP A 29 -2.82 -16.48 -8.74
N ARG A 30 -1.82 -17.23 -9.24
CA ARG A 30 -1.47 -17.28 -10.66
C ARG A 30 -2.59 -17.78 -11.56
N ASP A 31 -3.56 -18.53 -11.05
CA ASP A 31 -4.71 -19.01 -11.82
C ASP A 31 -6.05 -18.41 -11.35
N ASP A 32 -6.08 -17.71 -10.21
CA ASP A 32 -7.30 -17.02 -9.73
C ASP A 32 -7.54 -15.70 -10.49
N ALA A 33 -8.37 -15.79 -11.53
CA ALA A 33 -8.78 -14.65 -12.34
C ALA A 33 -9.63 -13.60 -11.58
N ALA A 34 -10.20 -13.92 -10.41
CA ALA A 34 -10.88 -12.95 -9.56
C ALA A 34 -9.89 -12.18 -8.69
N ARG A 35 -8.95 -12.86 -8.02
CA ARG A 35 -7.88 -12.21 -7.24
C ARG A 35 -7.02 -11.29 -8.13
N LYS A 36 -6.69 -11.71 -9.36
CA LYS A 36 -6.00 -10.85 -10.35
C LYS A 36 -6.76 -9.55 -10.66
N ARG A 37 -8.09 -9.62 -10.85
CA ARG A 37 -8.93 -8.44 -11.12
C ARG A 37 -9.04 -7.53 -9.90
N GLU A 38 -9.10 -8.10 -8.70
CA GLU A 38 -9.04 -7.35 -7.45
C GLU A 38 -7.71 -6.60 -7.32
N ALA A 39 -6.58 -7.30 -7.49
CA ALA A 39 -5.26 -6.69 -7.44
C ALA A 39 -5.10 -5.59 -8.50
N GLY A 40 -5.60 -5.80 -9.72
CA GLY A 40 -5.61 -4.80 -10.78
C GLY A 40 -6.36 -3.51 -10.38
N ARG A 41 -7.56 -3.65 -9.80
CA ARG A 41 -8.37 -2.52 -9.31
C ARG A 41 -7.69 -1.78 -8.16
N ARG A 42 -7.09 -2.51 -7.23
CA ARG A 42 -6.38 -1.94 -6.08
C ARG A 42 -5.12 -1.18 -6.49
N VAL A 43 -4.31 -1.75 -7.38
CA VAL A 43 -3.14 -1.05 -7.90
C VAL A 43 -3.54 0.14 -8.77
N SER A 44 -4.69 0.12 -9.47
CA SER A 44 -5.15 1.31 -10.18
C SER A 44 -5.44 2.51 -9.27
N ASP A 45 -5.72 2.32 -7.99
CA ASP A 45 -5.94 3.44 -7.05
C ASP A 45 -4.65 3.94 -6.37
N ILE A 46 -3.50 3.29 -6.60
CA ILE A 46 -2.20 3.68 -6.03
C ILE A 46 -1.59 4.85 -6.84
N PRO A 47 -1.09 5.92 -6.20
CA PRO A 47 -0.31 6.98 -6.85
C PRO A 47 0.88 6.45 -7.65
N ALA A 48 1.05 6.90 -8.89
CA ALA A 48 2.13 6.46 -9.76
C ALA A 48 3.51 7.01 -9.35
N ASN A 49 3.55 8.06 -8.55
CA ASN A 49 4.72 8.58 -7.86
C ASN A 49 4.31 9.05 -6.44
N PRO A 50 4.35 8.19 -5.42
CA PRO A 50 3.86 8.53 -4.09
C PRO A 50 4.64 9.67 -3.40
N SER A 51 5.87 9.97 -3.81
CA SER A 51 6.63 11.11 -3.28
C SER A 51 6.08 12.48 -3.74
N LEU A 52 5.04 12.50 -4.58
CA LEU A 52 4.31 13.71 -5.00
C LEU A 52 2.85 13.65 -4.51
N LEU A 53 2.45 14.62 -3.69
CA LEU A 53 1.09 14.81 -3.17
C LEU A 53 0.01 14.77 -4.25
N GLU A 54 0.32 15.33 -5.42
CA GLU A 54 -0.59 15.50 -6.56
C GLU A 54 -0.34 14.47 -7.67
N SER A 55 0.26 13.31 -7.36
CA SER A 55 0.53 12.29 -8.36
C SER A 55 -0.77 11.64 -8.87
N PRO A 56 -0.94 11.46 -10.19
CA PRO A 56 -2.03 10.66 -10.71
C PRO A 56 -1.89 9.20 -10.26
N THR A 57 -3.01 8.52 -10.06
CA THR A 57 -3.00 7.08 -9.80
C THR A 57 -2.63 6.30 -11.07
N PHE A 58 -2.19 5.04 -10.92
CA PHE A 58 -1.97 4.17 -12.08
C PHE A 58 -3.24 4.00 -12.93
N GLY A 59 -4.43 4.07 -12.33
CA GLY A 59 -5.72 4.06 -13.02
C GLY A 59 -5.93 5.31 -13.86
N ASP A 60 -5.64 6.49 -13.32
CA ASP A 60 -5.75 7.76 -14.04
C ASP A 60 -4.79 7.80 -15.25
N LEU A 61 -3.61 7.17 -15.14
CA LEU A 61 -2.68 6.97 -16.26
C LEU A 61 -3.25 6.02 -17.34
N ILE A 62 -3.72 4.84 -16.93
CA ILE A 62 -4.26 3.82 -17.84
C ILE A 62 -5.50 4.33 -18.59
N GLN A 63 -6.37 5.13 -17.94
CA GLN A 63 -7.55 5.75 -18.56
C GLN A 63 -7.21 6.76 -19.67
N GLN A 64 -5.95 7.17 -19.77
CA GLN A 64 -5.44 8.12 -20.76
C GLN A 64 -4.40 7.47 -21.69
N ASP A 65 -4.45 6.14 -21.82
CA ASP A 65 -3.55 5.33 -22.64
C ASP A 65 -2.05 5.42 -22.27
N PHE A 66 -1.70 5.98 -21.10
CA PHE A 66 -0.33 5.94 -20.58
C PHE A 66 -0.05 4.57 -19.93
N LEU A 67 0.98 3.88 -20.44
CA LEU A 67 1.42 2.61 -19.88
C LEU A 67 2.29 2.84 -18.63
N PRO A 68 2.00 2.20 -17.48
CA PRO A 68 2.84 2.27 -16.26
C PRO A 68 4.27 1.73 -16.38
N ALA A 69 4.68 1.27 -17.56
CA ALA A 69 6.04 0.82 -17.88
C ALA A 69 6.97 1.93 -18.37
N LEU A 70 6.40 3.04 -18.85
CA LEU A 70 7.16 4.19 -19.35
C LEU A 70 7.90 4.88 -18.21
N ASP A 71 9.01 5.54 -18.54
CA ASP A 71 9.75 6.34 -17.58
C ASP A 71 9.01 7.66 -17.32
N LEU A 72 8.15 7.63 -16.29
CA LEU A 72 7.30 8.75 -15.89
C LEU A 72 8.08 10.05 -15.59
N THR A 73 9.40 9.99 -15.41
CA THR A 73 10.24 11.20 -15.25
C THR A 73 10.33 12.03 -16.53
N SER A 74 10.20 11.40 -17.71
CA SER A 74 10.26 12.08 -19.01
C SER A 74 8.99 12.86 -19.33
N ASP A 75 7.83 12.30 -18.93
CA ASP A 75 6.49 12.79 -19.31
C ASP A 75 5.81 13.64 -18.22
N LEU A 76 6.53 14.03 -17.15
CA LEU A 76 6.05 14.90 -16.07
C LEU A 76 5.23 16.14 -16.52
N PRO A 77 5.53 16.83 -17.65
CA PRO A 77 4.71 17.95 -18.12
C PRO A 77 3.29 17.56 -18.56
N ALA A 78 3.07 16.31 -19.00
CA ALA A 78 1.74 15.82 -19.37
C ALA A 78 0.87 15.55 -18.14
N PHE A 79 1.46 14.97 -17.09
CA PHE A 79 0.75 14.59 -15.86
C PHE A 79 0.27 15.79 -15.02
N ARG A 80 0.84 16.99 -15.20
CA ARG A 80 0.40 18.23 -14.53
C ARG A 80 -0.98 18.73 -14.94
N LYS A 81 -1.61 18.14 -15.96
CA LYS A 81 -2.97 18.50 -16.41
C LYS A 81 -4.06 17.62 -15.81
N LEU A 82 -3.69 16.63 -15.00
CA LEU A 82 -4.65 15.65 -14.49
C LEU A 82 -5.37 16.22 -13.26
N PRO A 83 -6.69 15.99 -13.13
CA PRO A 83 -7.45 16.50 -11.99
C PRO A 83 -6.96 15.83 -10.70
N VAL A 84 -6.34 16.62 -9.83
CA VAL A 84 -5.90 16.18 -8.51
C VAL A 84 -7.14 15.88 -7.66
N LYS A 85 -7.23 14.66 -7.14
CA LYS A 85 -8.25 14.31 -6.14
C LYS A 85 -7.82 14.91 -4.80
N PRO A 86 -8.67 15.69 -4.11
CA PRO A 86 -8.32 16.23 -2.79
C PRO A 86 -8.18 15.10 -1.78
N SER A 87 -7.38 15.34 -0.72
CA SER A 87 -7.26 14.38 0.39
C SER A 87 -8.63 14.11 1.01
N GLU A 88 -8.97 12.83 1.17
CA GLU A 88 -10.13 12.41 1.97
C GLU A 88 -9.72 12.41 3.44
N GLN A 89 -10.22 13.36 4.23
CA GLN A 89 -10.12 13.32 5.68
C GLN A 89 -10.99 12.19 6.21
N ILE A 90 -10.36 11.20 6.85
CA ILE A 90 -11.08 10.06 7.42
C ILE A 90 -11.54 10.39 8.86
N THR A 91 -12.86 10.40 9.07
CA THR A 91 -13.43 10.52 10.43
C THR A 91 -13.45 9.16 11.13
N VAL A 92 -13.73 9.14 12.43
CA VAL A 92 -13.80 7.91 13.23
C VAL A 92 -14.95 7.01 12.75
N GLU A 93 -16.09 7.62 12.44
CA GLU A 93 -17.28 6.97 11.90
C GLU A 93 -16.95 6.37 10.53
N ARG A 94 -16.33 7.15 9.64
CA ARG A 94 -15.96 6.71 8.29
C ARG A 94 -14.94 5.58 8.31
N ALA A 95 -13.96 5.62 9.23
CA ALA A 95 -13.05 4.52 9.46
C ALA A 95 -13.76 3.24 9.91
N GLY A 96 -14.73 3.35 10.84
CA GLY A 96 -15.56 2.23 11.29
C GLY A 96 -16.39 1.62 10.15
N GLU A 97 -17.07 2.46 9.37
CA GLU A 97 -17.82 2.03 8.17
C GLU A 97 -16.94 1.26 7.19
N LEU A 98 -15.74 1.77 6.88
CA LEU A 98 -14.82 1.13 5.94
C LEU A 98 -14.29 -0.20 6.46
N VAL A 99 -14.02 -0.32 7.77
CA VAL A 99 -13.66 -1.60 8.41
C VAL A 99 -14.80 -2.61 8.27
N GLN A 100 -16.03 -2.22 8.63
CA GLN A 100 -17.19 -3.10 8.56
C GLN A 100 -17.49 -3.52 7.11
N GLN A 101 -17.56 -2.56 6.18
CA GLN A 101 -17.83 -2.82 4.76
C GLN A 101 -16.80 -3.79 4.18
N VAL A 102 -15.50 -3.58 4.42
CA VAL A 102 -14.48 -4.49 3.88
C VAL A 102 -14.55 -5.88 4.55
N GLN A 103 -14.92 -5.98 5.83
CA GLN A 103 -15.11 -7.27 6.49
C GLN A 103 -16.33 -8.05 5.98
N GLU A 104 -17.41 -7.36 5.58
CA GLU A 104 -18.62 -7.97 5.04
C GLU A 104 -18.50 -8.31 3.54
N GLU A 105 -17.92 -7.40 2.74
CA GLU A 105 -17.91 -7.49 1.26
C GLU A 105 -16.60 -8.07 0.70
N SER A 106 -15.45 -7.85 1.34
CA SER A 106 -14.16 -8.26 0.78
C SER A 106 -13.84 -9.71 1.11
N ARG A 107 -14.10 -10.61 0.13
CA ARG A 107 -13.62 -12.00 0.13
C ARG A 107 -12.12 -12.15 0.43
N PHE A 108 -11.34 -11.10 0.22
CA PHE A 108 -9.89 -11.07 0.38
C PHE A 108 -9.42 -10.30 1.63
N GLY A 109 -10.32 -9.64 2.36
CA GLY A 109 -9.97 -8.87 3.55
C GLY A 109 -8.87 -7.82 3.31
N ILE A 110 -8.94 -7.07 2.21
CA ILE A 110 -7.97 -6.00 1.94
C ILE A 110 -8.66 -4.63 2.10
N LEU A 111 -8.18 -3.80 3.01
CA LEU A 111 -8.60 -2.41 3.17
C LEU A 111 -7.50 -1.50 2.62
N GLN A 112 -7.86 -0.52 1.80
CA GLN A 112 -6.90 0.36 1.13
C GLN A 112 -7.38 1.81 1.20
N LEU A 113 -6.53 2.70 1.73
CA LEU A 113 -6.76 4.14 1.82
C LEU A 113 -5.63 4.86 1.07
N SER A 114 -5.83 5.13 -0.22
CA SER A 114 -4.79 5.70 -1.10
C SER A 114 -4.81 7.22 -1.25
N GLN A 115 -5.79 7.89 -0.62
CA GLN A 115 -6.03 9.34 -0.74
C GLN A 115 -6.21 9.99 0.65
N THR A 116 -5.76 9.34 1.71
CA THR A 116 -5.85 9.82 3.10
C THR A 116 -4.46 10.22 3.58
N TYR A 117 -4.15 11.50 3.51
CA TYR A 117 -2.82 12.02 3.85
C TYR A 117 -2.68 12.38 5.34
N GLU A 118 -3.81 12.65 6.01
CA GLU A 118 -3.88 12.94 7.43
C GLU A 118 -4.90 12.02 8.11
N MET A 119 -4.56 11.55 9.30
CA MET A 119 -5.41 10.65 10.09
C MET A 119 -5.23 10.98 11.57
N ASN A 120 -6.32 11.24 12.28
CA ASN A 120 -6.26 11.45 13.72
C ASN A 120 -6.15 10.11 14.48
N GLN A 121 -5.77 10.17 15.75
CA GLN A 121 -5.53 8.97 16.58
C GLN A 121 -6.78 8.09 16.74
N GLU A 122 -7.96 8.69 16.77
CA GLU A 122 -9.24 7.99 16.98
C GLU A 122 -9.65 7.21 15.73
N ALA A 123 -9.49 7.79 14.53
CA ALA A 123 -9.72 7.11 13.26
C ALA A 123 -8.67 6.01 13.02
N ALA A 124 -7.41 6.22 13.40
CA ALA A 124 -6.39 5.17 13.38
C ALA A 124 -6.75 4.00 14.32
N ALA A 125 -7.28 4.27 15.51
CA ALA A 125 -7.75 3.25 16.44
C ALA A 125 -8.99 2.49 15.92
N ALA A 126 -9.88 3.15 15.18
CA ALA A 126 -10.99 2.49 14.48
C ALA A 126 -10.47 1.55 13.38
N LEU A 127 -9.54 2.00 12.52
CA LEU A 127 -8.92 1.15 11.49
C LEU A 127 -8.14 -0.04 12.07
N ALA A 128 -7.52 0.10 13.25
CA ALA A 128 -6.81 -0.99 13.93
C ALA A 128 -7.73 -2.15 14.39
N GLN A 129 -9.05 -1.96 14.34
CA GLN A 129 -10.02 -3.04 14.54
C GLN A 129 -10.14 -3.97 13.33
N PHE A 130 -9.63 -3.57 12.16
CA PHE A 130 -9.62 -4.38 10.95
C PHE A 130 -8.95 -5.74 11.17
N ARG A 131 -9.62 -6.82 10.73
CA ARG A 131 -9.16 -8.22 10.87
C ARG A 131 -8.91 -8.92 9.54
N GLY A 132 -8.81 -8.16 8.44
CA GLY A 132 -8.51 -8.71 7.12
C GLY A 132 -7.04 -9.10 6.93
N GLU A 133 -6.73 -9.60 5.73
CA GLU A 133 -5.41 -10.06 5.28
C GLU A 133 -4.39 -8.91 5.12
N MET A 134 -4.85 -7.68 4.82
CA MET A 134 -3.95 -6.56 4.53
C MET A 134 -4.63 -5.20 4.70
N LEU A 135 -3.99 -4.29 5.46
CA LEU A 135 -4.28 -2.86 5.45
C LEU A 135 -3.20 -2.15 4.62
N ILE A 136 -3.62 -1.32 3.69
CA ILE A 136 -2.75 -0.50 2.84
C ILE A 136 -3.10 0.96 3.09
N LEU A 137 -2.18 1.74 3.68
CA LEU A 137 -2.30 3.19 3.72
C LEU A 137 -1.32 3.77 2.70
N GLY A 138 -1.83 4.56 1.76
CA GLY A 138 -1.06 5.31 0.78
C GLY A 138 -1.13 6.80 1.13
N GLY A 139 -0.06 7.30 1.76
CA GLY A 139 0.17 8.73 1.97
C GLY A 139 1.26 9.26 1.04
N PRO A 140 1.50 10.59 1.04
CA PRO A 140 2.59 11.19 0.28
C PRO A 140 3.90 10.72 0.90
N GLY A 141 4.68 9.96 0.14
CA GLY A 141 5.98 9.43 0.54
C GLY A 141 5.94 8.33 1.60
N SER A 142 5.09 7.28 1.47
CA SER A 142 5.22 6.06 2.30
C SER A 142 4.33 4.84 1.96
N SER A 143 4.93 3.65 2.02
CA SER A 143 4.37 2.30 2.31
C SER A 143 5.54 1.28 2.22
N VAL A 144 5.44 0.00 2.62
CA VAL A 144 6.51 -1.02 2.46
C VAL A 144 5.98 -2.28 3.08
N LEU A 145 6.28 -3.46 2.56
CA LEU A 145 5.83 -4.69 3.19
C LEU A 145 7.00 -5.46 3.81
N LEU A 146 6.95 -5.68 5.12
CA LEU A 146 7.81 -6.66 5.76
C LEU A 146 7.13 -8.04 5.71
N PRO A 147 7.86 -9.11 5.31
CA PRO A 147 7.33 -10.47 5.33
C PRO A 147 6.97 -10.87 6.76
N ALA A 148 5.94 -11.72 6.92
CA ALA A 148 5.24 -12.02 8.18
C ALA A 148 6.11 -12.41 9.40
N ILE A 149 6.75 -11.40 9.98
CA ILE A 149 7.43 -11.40 11.27
C ILE A 149 6.39 -11.59 12.37
N LYS A 150 6.71 -12.47 13.32
CA LYS A 150 5.82 -12.81 14.45
C LYS A 150 6.09 -11.92 15.67
N THR A 151 7.26 -11.31 15.71
CA THR A 151 7.76 -10.42 16.77
C THR A 151 8.70 -9.41 16.11
N LEU A 152 8.81 -8.22 16.68
CA LEU A 152 9.82 -7.22 16.36
C LEU A 152 10.43 -6.76 17.68
N SER A 153 11.75 -6.75 17.80
CA SER A 153 12.41 -6.22 19.00
C SER A 153 12.59 -4.69 18.90
N VAL A 154 12.81 -4.05 20.04
CA VAL A 154 13.13 -2.61 20.13
C VAL A 154 14.38 -2.27 19.30
N GLU A 155 15.39 -3.14 19.32
CA GLU A 155 16.63 -3.00 18.54
C GLU A 155 16.34 -3.13 17.04
N GLN A 156 15.50 -4.09 16.64
CA GLN A 156 15.11 -4.24 15.24
C GLN A 156 14.28 -3.04 14.75
N ALA A 157 13.41 -2.47 15.59
CA ALA A 157 12.70 -1.23 15.29
C ALA A 157 13.68 -0.05 15.11
N LYS A 158 14.73 0.04 15.95
CA LYS A 158 15.80 1.05 15.84
C LYS A 158 16.61 0.89 14.54
N GLU A 159 16.96 -0.33 14.15
CA GLU A 159 17.61 -0.57 12.85
C GLU A 159 16.67 -0.21 11.68
N ILE A 160 15.38 -0.53 11.76
CA ILE A 160 14.37 -0.23 10.72
C ILE A 160 14.25 1.27 10.43
N ILE A 161 14.36 2.15 11.44
CA ILE A 161 14.35 3.61 11.26
C ILE A 161 15.70 4.15 10.75
N LEU A 162 16.83 3.48 11.03
CA LEU A 162 18.15 3.94 10.57
C LEU A 162 18.44 3.63 9.08
N VAL A 163 17.68 2.73 8.45
CA VAL A 163 17.81 2.44 7.01
C VAL A 163 17.28 3.61 6.17
N ASN A 164 18.18 4.34 5.53
CA ASN A 164 17.86 5.32 4.49
C ASN A 164 17.20 4.62 3.28
N ARG A 165 15.97 5.00 2.91
CA ARG A 165 15.16 4.32 1.89
C ARG A 165 15.03 5.17 0.63
N LEU A 166 15.31 4.55 -0.52
CA LEU A 166 15.30 5.18 -1.86
C LEU A 166 14.29 4.50 -2.80
N PHE A 167 13.25 3.85 -2.27
CA PHE A 167 12.38 2.97 -3.05
C PHE A 167 10.90 3.34 -2.96
N PHE A 168 10.21 2.97 -4.05
CA PHE A 168 8.87 3.37 -4.49
C PHE A 168 7.72 3.28 -3.48
N LEU A 169 7.96 2.66 -2.33
CA LEU A 169 7.07 2.66 -1.18
C LEU A 169 8.03 3.00 -0.01
N GLU A 170 7.79 4.10 0.71
CA GLU A 170 8.74 4.68 1.70
C GLU A 170 8.35 4.53 3.21
N GLY A 171 7.55 3.55 3.65
CA GLY A 171 7.00 3.52 5.03
C GLY A 171 6.54 2.16 5.55
N THR A 172 7.11 1.69 6.66
CA THR A 172 7.05 0.24 7.00
C THR A 172 5.66 -0.24 7.44
N VAL A 173 5.02 -1.10 6.63
CA VAL A 173 3.87 -1.94 7.05
C VAL A 173 4.41 -3.03 7.95
N LEU A 174 3.99 -2.97 9.22
CA LEU A 174 4.27 -3.95 10.25
C LEU A 174 2.99 -4.72 10.59
N PRO A 175 3.06 -6.04 10.83
CA PRO A 175 1.93 -6.75 11.43
C PRO A 175 1.57 -6.15 12.79
N LEU A 176 0.29 -5.91 13.07
CA LEU A 176 -0.20 -5.45 14.38
C LEU A 176 0.30 -6.32 15.54
N SER A 177 0.47 -7.62 15.28
CA SER A 177 1.04 -8.58 16.23
C SER A 177 2.50 -8.34 16.62
N VAL A 178 3.23 -7.43 15.95
CA VAL A 178 4.61 -7.07 16.28
C VAL A 178 4.79 -5.67 16.83
N ILE A 179 3.71 -4.89 16.94
CA ILE A 179 3.74 -3.55 17.53
C ILE A 179 3.40 -3.68 19.02
N THR A 180 4.44 -3.81 19.84
CA THR A 180 4.34 -3.61 21.29
C THR A 180 4.42 -2.12 21.62
N GLU A 181 4.17 -1.74 22.88
CA GLU A 181 4.27 -0.35 23.34
C GLU A 181 5.70 0.20 23.16
N GLU A 182 6.71 -0.60 23.47
CA GLU A 182 8.13 -0.23 23.34
C GLU A 182 8.55 -0.10 21.87
N VAL A 183 8.01 -0.95 20.99
CA VAL A 183 8.22 -0.86 19.54
C VAL A 183 7.55 0.41 18.99
N ALA A 184 6.34 0.73 19.42
CA ALA A 184 5.65 1.95 19.02
C ALA A 184 6.40 3.21 19.46
N ALA A 185 6.97 3.21 20.67
CA ALA A 185 7.77 4.32 21.19
C ALA A 185 9.00 4.62 20.31
N VAL A 186 9.72 3.60 19.83
CA VAL A 186 10.86 3.77 18.90
C VAL A 186 10.45 4.47 17.60
N PHE A 187 9.29 4.15 17.04
CA PHE A 187 8.80 4.81 15.83
C PHE A 187 8.30 6.23 16.11
N ALA A 188 7.72 6.48 17.29
CA ALA A 188 7.28 7.82 17.71
C ALA A 188 8.43 8.82 17.92
N GLU A 189 9.64 8.34 18.26
CA GLU A 189 10.84 9.18 18.36
C GLU A 189 11.33 9.74 17.01
N ASN A 190 10.86 9.21 15.87
CA ASN A 190 11.37 9.58 14.55
C ASN A 190 10.27 9.69 13.46
N PRO A 191 9.31 10.62 13.61
CA PRO A 191 8.13 10.73 12.74
C PRO A 191 8.43 11.18 11.30
N ALA A 192 9.66 11.67 11.02
CA ALA A 192 10.05 12.17 9.70
C ALA A 192 10.50 11.08 8.71
N LEU A 193 10.61 9.81 9.14
CA LEU A 193 11.19 8.70 8.35
C LEU A 193 10.14 7.82 7.63
N GLY A 194 8.97 8.40 7.33
CA GLY A 194 7.89 7.78 6.58
C GLY A 194 6.61 7.64 7.40
N GLY A 195 5.45 7.74 6.75
CA GLY A 195 4.16 7.38 7.33
C GLY A 195 4.03 5.87 7.52
N TRP A 196 3.45 5.46 8.65
CA TRP A 196 3.37 4.06 9.07
C TRP A 196 1.96 3.50 8.88
N SER A 197 1.85 2.19 8.63
CA SER A 197 0.57 1.50 8.49
C SER A 197 0.57 0.13 9.16
N LEU A 198 -0.58 -0.19 9.77
CA LEU A 198 -0.74 -1.32 10.68
C LEU A 198 -1.54 -2.45 10.01
N GLY A 199 -0.84 -3.44 9.44
CA GLY A 199 -1.47 -4.57 8.74
C GLY A 199 -1.69 -5.81 9.63
N ALA A 200 -2.46 -6.81 9.19
CA ALA A 200 -2.58 -8.10 9.86
C ALA A 200 -2.37 -9.25 8.87
N SER A 201 -1.20 -9.91 8.90
CA SER A 201 -0.91 -11.00 7.96
C SER A 201 -1.58 -12.30 8.39
N VAL A 202 -2.64 -12.71 7.66
CA VAL A 202 -3.32 -13.98 7.87
C VAL A 202 -2.49 -15.13 7.26
N ARG A 203 -1.99 -16.04 8.11
CA ARG A 203 -1.40 -17.30 7.66
C ARG A 203 -2.50 -18.36 7.51
N SER A 204 -2.68 -18.89 6.30
CA SER A 204 -3.45 -20.13 6.09
C SER A 204 -2.80 -21.30 6.85
N PRO A 205 -3.58 -22.15 7.55
CA PRO A 205 -3.04 -23.35 8.17
C PRO A 205 -2.57 -24.33 7.09
N THR A 206 -1.34 -24.84 7.23
CA THR A 206 -0.85 -25.96 6.44
C THR A 206 -1.69 -27.20 6.74
N ARG A 207 -2.33 -27.78 5.72
CA ARG A 207 -2.98 -29.09 5.86
C ARG A 207 -1.93 -30.18 6.13
N PRO A 208 -2.26 -31.20 6.95
CA PRO A 208 -1.47 -32.43 7.06
C PRO A 208 -1.53 -33.26 5.77
#